data_AF-A0A914MCY9-F1
#
_entry.id   AF-A0A914MCY9-F1
#
_cell.length_a   1.000
_cell.length_b   1.000
_cell.length_c   1.000
_cell.angle_alpha   90.00
_cell.angle_beta   90.00
_cell.angle_gamma   90.00
#
_symmetry.space_group_name_H-M   'P 1'
#
loop_
_entity.id
_entity.type
_entity.pdbx_description
1 polymer ?
#
loop_
_entity_poly.entity_id
_entity_poly.type
_entity_poly.pdbx_seq_one_letter_code
_entity_poly.pdbx_strand_id
1 'polypeptide(L)'
;MTTLGVDELMLVIEFKRDRFSVQEQLESAFFNVLEQFEQIYLDCLNSFDDLLDHRMGIRKCNNRIQRLYYLNKHMRIFMGHPTEAIYFYRPQGLDEHLNKLNCPKGPFLLGVLVREEEIAWARCAPLRLLLRLGQFSFQYPTPIVNIIRDQPLFTKDVVQSSVLKVLNDFRGWTYQMTKLFDTSIIVKNNLTEIFLPKSARDEIRTLVESNRNMVAWSLNELSFLNQQLEIDSHLICEQKNCEDGQQQQHFCTTIFMKEPNMAIKATSASFVIFDGALKCVGGEKFVVNVVEDGLIIRLQSELMEELVKILLNSTDEDNATFEAINLIQIEGEEEKQQKLIIQYIEGIEQQQQQINNNSDFNFGALISPIDGLHLGGQFQYGLQLQRQFNSINFFQYSTEWAIRLATVINMLPGKWPSALQPRFFDACEQLAKLVAITLEPFLPGLIALDQLFIAMRIHVDEENVSYETKHWDVMPDQHFVWTVTLDEQIIPFLYSLCAWVPSSLRVELHMPILSIRSLPSTTIDLVELNKRY
;
A
#
# COMPACT_ATOMS: atom_id res chain seq x y z
N MET A 1 -8.41 11.62 7.80
CA MET A 1 -6.99 11.52 7.38
C MET A 1 -6.79 11.98 5.93
N THR A 2 -7.74 11.69 5.03
CA THR A 2 -7.77 12.13 3.63
C THR A 2 -7.59 13.63 3.43
N THR A 3 -8.03 14.45 4.39
CA THR A 3 -7.82 15.90 4.43
C THR A 3 -6.34 16.33 4.56
N LEU A 4 -5.45 15.41 4.92
CA LEU A 4 -3.98 15.57 4.92
C LEU A 4 -3.31 14.87 3.74
N GLY A 5 -4.10 14.30 2.81
CA GLY A 5 -3.58 13.60 1.64
C GLY A 5 -3.01 12.21 1.95
N VAL A 6 -3.48 11.56 3.02
CA VAL A 6 -3.11 10.18 3.39
C VAL A 6 -4.35 9.30 3.55
N ASP A 7 -4.16 7.98 3.54
CA ASP A 7 -5.23 6.99 3.63
C ASP A 7 -6.01 7.10 4.95
N GLU A 8 -7.33 6.86 4.91
CA GLU A 8 -8.10 6.63 6.14
C GLU A 8 -7.67 5.32 6.81
N LEU A 9 -7.97 5.20 8.11
CA LEU A 9 -7.62 4.02 8.90
C LEU A 9 -8.90 3.38 9.42
N MET A 10 -9.02 2.07 9.24
CA MET A 10 -10.14 1.28 9.72
C MET A 10 -9.62 0.14 10.59
N LEU A 11 -10.22 -0.01 11.77
CA LEU A 11 -9.87 -1.07 12.70
C LEU A 11 -11.15 -1.77 13.14
N VAL A 12 -11.22 -3.08 12.91
CA VAL A 12 -12.35 -3.92 13.32
C VAL A 12 -11.85 -4.89 14.37
N ILE A 13 -12.46 -4.88 15.55
CA ILE A 13 -11.99 -5.61 16.72
C ILE A 13 -13.12 -6.48 17.25
N GLU A 14 -12.84 -7.76 17.52
CA GLU A 14 -13.74 -8.60 18.29
C GLU A 14 -13.86 -8.07 19.72
N PHE A 15 -15.10 -7.77 20.12
CA PHE A 15 -15.41 -7.27 21.44
C PHE A 15 -16.03 -8.36 22.31
N LYS A 16 -15.42 -8.65 23.46
CA LYS A 16 -15.90 -9.61 24.47
C LYS A 16 -16.10 -8.91 25.81
N ARG A 17 -17.35 -8.78 26.24
CA ARG A 17 -17.72 -8.02 27.44
C ARG A 17 -17.14 -8.62 28.73
N ASP A 18 -17.03 -9.95 28.79
CA ASP A 18 -16.47 -10.71 29.91
C ASP A 18 -14.97 -10.47 30.15
N ARG A 19 -14.26 -9.90 29.17
CA ARG A 19 -12.87 -9.43 29.34
C ARG A 19 -12.77 -8.12 30.14
N PHE A 20 -13.89 -7.45 30.41
CA PHE A 20 -13.95 -6.21 31.19
C PHE A 20 -14.65 -6.47 32.51
N SER A 21 -13.93 -6.32 33.62
CA SER A 21 -14.46 -6.61 34.96
C SER A 21 -15.35 -5.50 35.52
N VAL A 22 -15.21 -4.27 35.02
CA VAL A 22 -15.95 -3.08 35.48
C VAL A 22 -16.24 -2.16 34.28
N GLN A 23 -17.37 -1.44 34.31
CA GLN A 23 -17.78 -0.48 33.28
C GLN A 23 -16.72 0.61 33.02
N GLU A 24 -16.05 1.12 34.05
CA GLU A 24 -14.96 2.10 33.92
C GLU A 24 -13.78 1.59 33.06
N GLN A 25 -13.50 0.28 33.10
CA GLN A 25 -12.45 -0.32 32.25
C GLN A 25 -12.85 -0.34 30.77
N LEU A 26 -14.14 -0.48 30.49
CA LEU A 26 -14.67 -0.47 29.14
C LEU A 26 -14.55 0.93 28.53
N GLU A 27 -14.97 1.96 29.27
CA GLU A 27 -14.87 3.36 28.84
C GLU A 27 -13.41 3.78 28.62
N SER A 28 -12.52 3.43 29.55
CA SER A 28 -11.08 3.64 29.39
C SER A 28 -10.53 2.93 28.15
N ALA A 29 -10.99 1.72 27.83
CA ALA A 29 -10.53 1.01 26.65
C ALA A 29 -10.94 1.70 25.34
N PHE A 30 -12.17 2.22 25.25
CA PHE A 30 -12.59 3.02 24.10
C PHE A 30 -11.81 4.33 23.99
N PHE A 31 -11.52 4.97 25.11
CA PHE A 31 -10.68 6.18 25.14
C PHE A 31 -9.27 5.89 24.60
N ASN A 32 -8.66 4.76 24.98
CA ASN A 32 -7.36 4.34 24.47
C ASN A 32 -7.37 4.16 22.94
N VAL A 33 -8.49 3.71 22.35
CA VAL A 33 -8.61 3.63 20.88
C VAL A 33 -8.54 5.04 20.26
N LEU A 34 -9.29 5.99 20.82
CA LEU A 34 -9.30 7.37 20.32
C LEU A 34 -7.92 8.03 20.49
N GLU A 35 -7.29 7.87 21.66
CA GLU A 35 -5.94 8.37 21.93
C GLU A 35 -4.93 7.79 20.92
N GLN A 36 -5.01 6.49 20.63
CA GLN A 36 -4.11 5.87 19.66
C GLN A 36 -4.31 6.44 18.24
N PHE A 37 -5.55 6.66 17.80
CA PHE A 37 -5.83 7.25 16.49
C PHE A 37 -5.44 8.73 16.41
N GLU A 38 -5.60 9.49 17.51
CA GLU A 38 -5.12 10.86 17.62
C GLU A 38 -3.58 10.91 17.50
N GLN A 39 -2.87 10.03 18.23
CA GLN A 39 -1.41 9.94 18.13
C GLN A 39 -0.97 9.59 16.70
N ILE A 40 -1.64 8.62 16.06
CA ILE A 40 -1.38 8.27 14.67
C ILE A 40 -1.60 9.48 13.76
N TYR A 41 -2.69 10.23 13.94
CA TYR A 41 -2.97 11.43 13.16
C TYR A 41 -1.89 12.51 13.32
N LEU A 42 -1.41 12.73 14.54
CA LEU A 42 -0.34 13.70 14.82
C LEU A 42 1.01 13.28 14.20
N ASP A 43 1.29 11.98 14.15
CA ASP A 43 2.59 11.45 13.72
C ASP A 43 2.63 10.94 12.28
N CYS A 44 1.50 10.80 11.58
CA CYS A 44 1.45 10.13 10.27
C CYS A 44 2.32 10.82 9.20
N LEU A 45 2.53 12.14 9.34
CA LEU A 45 3.39 12.92 8.45
C LEU A 45 4.87 12.90 8.87
N ASN A 46 5.22 12.39 10.04
CA ASN A 46 6.63 12.25 10.44
C ASN A 46 7.32 11.16 9.61
N SER A 47 8.57 11.41 9.21
CA SER A 47 9.40 10.38 8.57
C SER A 47 9.62 9.21 9.52
N PHE A 48 9.43 7.98 9.03
CA PHE A 48 9.66 6.75 9.80
C PHE A 48 11.02 6.10 9.54
N ASP A 49 11.82 6.67 8.63
CA ASP A 49 13.18 6.26 8.34
C ASP A 49 14.06 7.50 8.09
N ASP A 50 15.35 7.27 7.89
CA ASP A 50 16.34 8.33 7.66
C ASP A 50 16.40 8.80 6.20
N LEU A 51 15.51 8.29 5.33
CA LEU A 51 15.49 8.66 3.92
C LEU A 51 15.18 10.16 3.78
N LEU A 52 16.03 10.85 3.01
CA LEU A 52 15.90 12.29 2.78
C LEU A 52 14.54 12.62 2.14
N ASP A 53 14.09 11.82 1.18
CA ASP A 53 12.79 12.00 0.52
C ASP A 53 11.63 11.99 1.54
N HIS A 54 11.62 11.03 2.47
CA HIS A 54 10.57 10.94 3.49
C HIS A 54 10.60 12.12 4.46
N ARG A 55 11.79 12.59 4.84
CA ARG A 55 11.96 13.83 5.63
C ARG A 55 11.46 15.06 4.88
N MET A 56 11.59 15.07 3.56
CA MET A 56 11.07 16.13 2.68
C MET A 56 9.56 15.96 2.34
N GLY A 57 8.90 14.94 2.89
CA GLY A 57 7.48 14.64 2.64
C GLY A 57 7.19 14.14 1.23
N ILE A 58 8.15 13.44 0.63
CA ILE A 58 8.03 12.79 -0.67
C ILE A 58 7.92 11.29 -0.40
N ARG A 59 6.80 10.67 -0.80
CA ARG A 59 6.53 9.23 -0.55
C ARG A 59 5.80 8.63 -1.74
N LYS A 60 5.96 7.33 -1.98
CA LYS A 60 5.10 6.62 -2.93
C LYS A 60 3.66 6.53 -2.39
N CYS A 61 2.66 6.66 -3.25
CA CYS A 61 1.26 6.70 -2.83
C CYS A 61 0.81 5.38 -2.16
N ASN A 62 1.38 4.24 -2.53
CA ASN A 62 1.10 2.94 -1.90
C ASN A 62 1.76 2.79 -0.52
N ASN A 63 2.72 3.64 -0.17
CA ASN A 63 3.43 3.63 1.12
C ASN A 63 3.50 5.03 1.76
N ARG A 64 2.35 5.68 1.96
CA ARG A 64 2.28 7.01 2.60
C ARG A 64 2.44 6.92 4.11
N ILE A 65 1.70 6.01 4.72
CA ILE A 65 1.56 5.87 6.18
C ILE A 65 1.57 4.40 6.64
N GLN A 66 1.91 3.47 5.74
CA GLN A 66 1.85 2.03 6.02
C GLN A 66 3.06 1.56 6.83
N ARG A 67 2.90 1.47 8.15
CA ARG A 67 3.96 1.08 9.09
C ARG A 67 3.38 0.48 10.37
N LEU A 68 4.26 0.02 11.25
CA LEU A 68 3.91 -0.34 12.63
C LEU A 68 3.71 0.93 13.46
N TYR A 69 2.56 1.06 14.08
CA TYR A 69 2.26 2.09 15.08
C TYR A 69 2.25 1.45 16.45
N TYR A 70 3.32 1.69 17.22
CA TYR A 70 3.47 1.14 18.57
C TYR A 70 2.48 1.79 19.53
N LEU A 71 1.92 0.97 20.42
CA LEU A 71 1.03 1.46 21.47
C LEU A 71 1.85 1.97 22.66
N ASN A 72 1.30 2.96 23.36
CA ASN A 72 1.83 3.35 24.66
C ASN A 72 1.77 2.16 25.64
N LYS A 73 2.74 2.06 26.55
CA LYS A 73 2.86 0.93 27.49
C LYS A 73 1.58 0.64 28.28
N HIS A 74 0.83 1.68 28.64
CA HIS A 74 -0.43 1.56 29.38
C HIS A 74 -1.60 1.03 28.54
N MET A 75 -1.49 1.06 27.20
CA MET A 75 -2.50 0.58 26.24
C MET A 75 -2.24 -0.82 25.71
N ARG A 76 -1.20 -1.53 26.18
CA ARG A 76 -0.80 -2.84 25.63
C ARG A 76 -1.84 -3.95 25.79
N ILE A 77 -2.88 -3.72 26.58
CA ILE A 77 -4.15 -4.47 26.51
C ILE A 77 -5.15 -3.57 25.78
N PHE A 78 -5.17 -3.68 24.46
CA PHE A 78 -5.96 -2.81 23.59
C PHE A 78 -7.32 -3.46 23.32
N MET A 79 -8.40 -2.91 23.88
CA MET A 79 -9.74 -3.50 23.78
C MET A 79 -9.81 -4.99 24.22
N GLY A 80 -8.99 -5.37 25.21
CA GLY A 80 -8.88 -6.76 25.68
C GLY A 80 -7.91 -7.65 24.89
N HIS A 81 -7.20 -7.09 23.91
CA HIS A 81 -6.20 -7.79 23.09
C HIS A 81 -4.79 -7.43 23.55
N PRO A 82 -3.94 -8.39 23.93
CA PRO A 82 -2.50 -8.16 24.06
C PRO A 82 -1.92 -7.67 22.73
N THR A 83 -1.44 -6.43 22.72
CA THR A 83 -1.04 -5.71 21.50
C THR A 83 0.18 -4.84 21.78
N GLU A 84 1.23 -4.99 20.98
CA GLU A 84 2.41 -4.12 21.03
C GLU A 84 2.33 -3.00 19.99
N ALA A 85 1.80 -3.30 18.81
CA ALA A 85 1.64 -2.35 17.71
C ALA A 85 0.42 -2.66 16.84
N ILE A 86 -0.03 -1.67 16.07
CA ILE A 86 -0.99 -1.85 14.98
C ILE A 86 -0.21 -1.79 13.66
N TYR A 87 -0.35 -2.80 12.81
CA TYR A 87 0.13 -2.74 11.43
C TYR A 87 -1.04 -2.48 10.51
N PHE A 88 -0.93 -1.48 9.64
CA PHE A 88 -1.96 -1.17 8.66
C PHE A 88 -1.61 -1.77 7.31
N TYR A 89 -2.61 -2.21 6.56
CA TYR A 89 -2.45 -2.80 5.23
C TYR A 89 -3.66 -2.54 4.34
N ARG A 90 -3.48 -2.67 3.02
CA ARG A 90 -4.55 -2.41 2.05
C ARG A 90 -5.48 -3.62 1.94
N PRO A 91 -6.81 -3.40 1.93
CA PRO A 91 -7.82 -4.46 1.94
C PRO A 91 -8.00 -5.24 0.61
N GLN A 92 -6.92 -5.69 -0.02
CA GLN A 92 -6.99 -6.38 -1.32
C GLN A 92 -7.62 -7.78 -1.20
N GLY A 93 -8.55 -8.09 -2.10
CA GLY A 93 -9.22 -9.40 -2.17
C GLY A 93 -10.25 -9.66 -1.07
N LEU A 94 -10.81 -8.60 -0.46
CA LEU A 94 -11.75 -8.69 0.67
C LEU A 94 -13.16 -8.15 0.34
N ASP A 95 -13.45 -7.88 -0.93
CA ASP A 95 -14.62 -7.10 -1.38
C ASP A 95 -15.96 -7.73 -0.95
N GLU A 96 -16.07 -9.06 -1.01
CA GLU A 96 -17.24 -9.84 -0.60
C GLU A 96 -17.56 -9.74 0.92
N HIS A 97 -16.59 -9.30 1.72
CA HIS A 97 -16.75 -9.11 3.15
C HIS A 97 -16.91 -7.63 3.50
N LEU A 98 -16.17 -6.75 2.83
CA LEU A 98 -16.19 -5.30 3.09
C LEU A 98 -17.48 -4.63 2.63
N ASN A 99 -18.14 -5.19 1.62
CA ASN A 99 -19.47 -4.75 1.20
C ASN A 99 -20.56 -4.89 2.28
N LYS A 100 -20.30 -5.64 3.37
CA LYS A 100 -21.19 -5.79 4.53
C LYS A 100 -20.86 -4.80 5.65
N LEU A 101 -19.82 -3.98 5.50
CA LEU A 101 -19.34 -3.05 6.51
C LEU A 101 -19.49 -1.60 6.04
N ASN A 102 -19.65 -0.69 7.00
CA ASN A 102 -19.59 0.75 6.74
C ASN A 102 -18.12 1.17 6.60
N CYS A 103 -17.57 1.01 5.40
CA CYS A 103 -16.19 1.34 5.09
C CYS A 103 -16.01 2.85 4.84
N PRO A 104 -14.80 3.40 5.05
CA PRO A 104 -14.48 4.76 4.61
C PRO A 104 -14.73 4.94 3.11
N LYS A 105 -15.21 6.13 2.71
CA LYS A 105 -15.48 6.47 1.30
C LYS A 105 -14.20 6.63 0.46
N GLY A 106 -13.11 7.06 1.08
CA GLY A 106 -11.80 7.27 0.43
C GLY A 106 -10.89 6.05 0.51
N PRO A 107 -9.67 6.13 -0.05
CA PRO A 107 -8.65 5.08 0.13
C PRO A 107 -8.39 4.89 1.63
N PHE A 108 -8.32 3.64 2.06
CA PHE A 108 -8.16 3.30 3.48
C PHE A 108 -7.31 2.05 3.68
N LEU A 109 -6.75 1.94 4.88
CA LEU A 109 -6.00 0.78 5.35
C LEU A 109 -6.75 0.08 6.49
N LEU A 110 -6.73 -1.25 6.49
CA LEU A 110 -7.18 -2.08 7.61
C LEU A 110 -6.05 -2.27 8.62
N GLY A 111 -6.36 -2.13 9.90
CA GLY A 111 -5.41 -2.37 10.99
C GLY A 111 -5.47 -3.81 11.51
N VAL A 112 -4.30 -4.41 11.71
CA VAL A 112 -4.15 -5.67 12.46
C VAL A 112 -3.37 -5.44 13.75
N LEU A 113 -3.82 -6.08 14.82
CA LEU A 113 -3.19 -6.03 16.14
C LEU A 113 -2.02 -7.03 16.19
N VAL A 114 -0.81 -6.48 16.33
CA VAL A 114 0.46 -7.22 16.33
C VAL A 114 0.98 -7.36 17.75
N ARG A 115 1.32 -8.58 18.15
CA ARG A 115 1.95 -8.85 19.45
C ARG A 115 3.45 -8.61 19.42
N GLU A 116 4.05 -8.47 20.59
CA GLU A 116 5.47 -8.23 20.74
C GLU A 116 6.32 -9.32 20.05
N GLU A 117 5.87 -10.58 20.09
CA GLU A 117 6.53 -11.73 19.47
C GLU A 117 6.45 -11.72 17.93
N GLU A 118 5.50 -10.98 17.37
CA GLU A 118 5.19 -10.97 15.94
C GLU A 118 5.77 -9.75 15.21
N ILE A 119 6.31 -8.77 15.97
CA ILE A 119 6.90 -7.54 15.43
C ILE A 119 7.97 -7.84 14.37
N ALA A 120 8.78 -8.88 14.58
CA ALA A 120 9.83 -9.26 13.63
C ALA A 120 9.24 -9.58 12.24
N TRP A 121 8.15 -10.34 12.21
CA TRP A 121 7.47 -10.73 10.97
C TRP A 121 6.73 -9.57 10.33
N ALA A 122 6.02 -8.77 11.13
CA ALA A 122 5.38 -7.54 10.65
C ALA A 122 6.39 -6.56 10.02
N ARG A 123 7.65 -6.58 10.46
CA ARG A 123 8.71 -5.73 9.92
C ARG A 123 9.33 -6.29 8.64
N CYS A 124 9.70 -7.57 8.61
CA CYS A 124 10.49 -8.15 7.51
C CYS A 124 9.66 -8.83 6.41
N ALA A 125 8.50 -9.39 6.74
CA ALA A 125 7.64 -10.12 5.82
C ALA A 125 6.17 -9.94 6.23
N PRO A 126 5.59 -8.74 6.06
CA PRO A 126 4.27 -8.44 6.61
C PRO A 126 3.17 -9.33 6.03
N LEU A 127 3.24 -9.69 4.74
CA LEU A 127 2.26 -10.58 4.12
C LEU A 127 2.21 -11.97 4.79
N ARG A 128 3.36 -12.50 5.25
CA ARG A 128 3.41 -13.76 6.04
C ARG A 128 2.51 -13.67 7.27
N LEU A 129 2.66 -12.59 8.03
CA LEU A 129 1.87 -12.37 9.25
C LEU A 129 0.39 -12.18 8.92
N LEU A 130 0.07 -11.39 7.89
CA LEU A 130 -1.30 -11.14 7.44
C LEU A 130 -2.01 -12.44 7.03
N LEU A 131 -1.38 -13.27 6.19
CA LEU A 131 -1.94 -14.55 5.76
C LEU A 131 -2.14 -15.49 6.96
N ARG A 132 -1.15 -15.55 7.86
CA ARG A 132 -1.23 -16.41 9.05
C ARG A 132 -2.35 -15.97 10.01
N LEU A 133 -2.55 -14.67 10.20
CA LEU A 133 -3.68 -14.12 10.96
C LEU A 133 -5.03 -14.37 10.25
N GLY A 134 -5.07 -14.25 8.92
CA GLY A 134 -6.25 -14.57 8.11
C GLY A 134 -6.67 -16.03 8.28
N GLN A 135 -5.71 -16.94 8.16
CA GLN A 135 -5.92 -18.37 8.38
C GLN A 135 -6.39 -18.68 9.81
N PHE A 136 -5.73 -18.11 10.84
CA PHE A 136 -6.13 -18.31 12.24
C PHE A 136 -7.56 -17.85 12.51
N SER A 137 -7.99 -16.77 11.84
CA SER A 137 -9.31 -16.18 12.01
C SER A 137 -10.36 -16.69 11.02
N PHE A 138 -10.01 -17.66 10.16
CA PHE A 138 -10.87 -18.16 9.08
C PHE A 138 -11.37 -17.06 8.13
N GLN A 139 -10.56 -16.03 7.93
CA GLN A 139 -10.83 -14.90 7.04
C GLN A 139 -9.83 -14.93 5.88
N TYR A 140 -10.31 -15.33 4.70
CA TYR A 140 -9.46 -15.42 3.50
C TYR A 140 -9.44 -14.09 2.73
N PRO A 141 -8.27 -13.65 2.22
CA PRO A 141 -6.93 -14.17 2.49
C PRO A 141 -6.29 -13.56 3.76
N THR A 142 -6.76 -12.39 4.20
CA THR A 142 -6.19 -11.60 5.31
C THR A 142 -7.31 -11.19 6.29
N PRO A 143 -6.99 -10.89 7.56
CA PRO A 143 -8.01 -10.68 8.59
C PRO A 143 -8.68 -9.30 8.50
N ILE A 144 -10.00 -9.26 8.44
CA ILE A 144 -10.75 -8.01 8.57
C ILE A 144 -10.99 -7.70 10.05
N VAL A 145 -11.45 -8.70 10.80
CA VAL A 145 -11.71 -8.62 12.24
C VAL A 145 -10.51 -9.14 13.02
N ASN A 146 -10.01 -8.32 13.95
CA ASN A 146 -9.02 -8.73 14.94
C ASN A 146 -9.70 -9.59 16.01
N ILE A 147 -9.54 -10.90 15.90
CA ILE A 147 -10.06 -11.85 16.88
C ILE A 147 -9.12 -12.02 18.07
N ILE A 148 -9.70 -12.25 19.25
CA ILE A 148 -8.94 -12.44 20.49
C ILE A 148 -8.17 -13.75 20.37
N ARG A 149 -6.87 -13.68 20.65
CA ARG A 149 -5.97 -14.83 20.63
C ARG A 149 -5.51 -15.15 22.04
N ASP A 150 -5.38 -16.42 22.38
CA ASP A 150 -4.79 -16.78 23.67
C ASP A 150 -3.26 -16.76 23.60
N GLN A 151 -2.68 -17.07 22.44
CA GLN A 151 -1.24 -17.13 22.21
C GLN A 151 -0.83 -16.39 20.94
N PRO A 152 0.42 -15.90 20.83
CA PRO A 152 0.95 -15.38 19.58
C PRO A 152 1.09 -16.49 18.53
N LEU A 153 1.01 -16.15 17.24
CA LEU A 153 1.15 -17.11 16.13
C LEU A 153 2.61 -17.43 15.80
N PHE A 154 3.53 -16.59 16.27
CA PHE A 154 4.96 -16.74 16.16
C PHE A 154 5.61 -16.46 17.52
N THR A 155 6.78 -17.05 17.78
CA THR A 155 7.58 -16.76 18.98
C THR A 155 8.95 -16.18 18.62
N LYS A 156 9.54 -15.43 19.53
CA LYS A 156 10.82 -14.72 19.29
C LYS A 156 12.02 -15.66 19.19
N ASP A 157 11.98 -16.79 19.88
CA ASP A 157 13.19 -17.62 20.12
C ASP A 157 13.62 -18.42 18.89
N VAL A 158 12.72 -18.61 17.92
CA VAL A 158 12.96 -19.46 16.75
C VAL A 158 13.08 -18.69 15.45
N VAL A 159 13.06 -17.36 15.47
CA VAL A 159 13.18 -16.53 14.25
C VAL A 159 14.51 -16.82 13.50
N GLN A 160 15.54 -17.28 14.21
CA GLN A 160 16.84 -17.65 13.63
C GLN A 160 16.80 -18.93 12.77
N SER A 161 15.80 -19.79 12.92
CA SER A 161 15.69 -21.02 12.14
C SER A 161 14.93 -20.84 10.82
N SER A 162 14.42 -19.64 10.54
CA SER A 162 13.77 -19.36 9.25
C SER A 162 14.79 -19.12 8.15
N VAL A 163 14.46 -19.50 6.93
CA VAL A 163 15.25 -19.18 5.73
C VAL A 163 15.46 -17.67 5.56
N LEU A 164 14.49 -16.86 6.01
CA LEU A 164 14.58 -15.40 5.95
C LEU A 164 15.65 -14.80 6.86
N LYS A 165 16.26 -15.60 7.76
CA LYS A 165 17.38 -15.15 8.59
C LYS A 165 18.60 -14.74 7.79
N VAL A 166 18.85 -15.38 6.65
CA VAL A 166 19.98 -15.02 5.76
C VAL A 166 19.80 -13.61 5.18
N LEU A 167 18.54 -13.19 5.00
CA LEU A 167 18.17 -11.93 4.36
C LEU A 167 17.80 -10.82 5.36
N ASN A 168 17.75 -11.11 6.66
CA ASN A 168 17.36 -10.16 7.69
C ASN A 168 18.22 -10.25 8.97
N ASP A 169 18.58 -9.09 9.50
CA ASP A 169 19.13 -8.98 10.85
C ASP A 169 18.02 -8.83 11.90
N PHE A 170 17.51 -9.94 12.40
CA PHE A 170 16.50 -9.95 13.47
C PHE A 170 16.99 -9.44 14.85
N ARG A 171 18.29 -9.16 15.03
CA ARG A 171 18.81 -8.65 16.32
C ARG A 171 18.94 -7.14 16.30
N GLY A 172 19.73 -6.63 15.37
CA GLY A 172 20.06 -5.20 15.27
C GLY A 172 19.29 -4.47 14.18
N TRP A 173 18.58 -5.18 13.29
CA TRP A 173 17.93 -4.62 12.11
C TRP A 173 18.88 -3.85 11.19
N THR A 174 20.18 -4.19 11.21
CA THR A 174 21.23 -3.55 10.42
C THR A 174 21.03 -3.71 8.91
N TYR A 175 20.42 -4.82 8.49
CA TYR A 175 19.95 -5.03 7.12
C TYR A 175 18.61 -5.75 7.15
N GLN A 176 17.79 -5.49 6.13
CA GLN A 176 16.46 -6.04 5.95
C GLN A 176 16.25 -6.36 4.47
N MET A 177 15.53 -7.45 4.21
CA MET A 177 15.10 -7.79 2.86
C MET A 177 14.16 -6.70 2.33
N THR A 178 14.32 -6.34 1.06
CA THR A 178 13.44 -5.37 0.40
C THR A 178 12.01 -5.92 0.35
N LYS A 179 11.05 -5.03 0.63
CA LYS A 179 9.62 -5.30 0.52
C LYS A 179 9.09 -4.56 -0.70
N LEU A 180 8.47 -5.29 -1.62
CA LEU A 180 7.85 -4.70 -2.81
C LEU A 180 6.34 -4.60 -2.63
N PHE A 181 5.79 -3.52 -3.17
CA PHE A 181 4.36 -3.28 -3.30
C PHE A 181 3.89 -3.71 -4.68
N ASP A 182 2.60 -3.99 -4.81
CA ASP A 182 1.92 -4.30 -6.08
C ASP A 182 2.56 -5.41 -6.92
N THR A 183 3.36 -6.27 -6.29
CA THR A 183 4.08 -7.39 -6.91
C THR A 183 3.32 -8.69 -6.63
N SER A 184 3.27 -9.59 -7.62
CA SER A 184 2.61 -10.88 -7.48
C SER A 184 3.56 -12.02 -7.79
N ILE A 185 3.51 -13.08 -6.98
CA ILE A 185 4.24 -14.34 -7.21
C ILE A 185 3.21 -15.44 -7.23
N ILE A 186 3.08 -16.15 -8.36
CA ILE A 186 2.06 -17.16 -8.60
C ILE A 186 2.71 -18.46 -9.05
N VAL A 187 2.25 -19.55 -8.44
CA VAL A 187 2.64 -20.92 -8.78
C VAL A 187 1.41 -21.68 -9.24
N LYS A 188 1.49 -22.22 -10.44
CA LYS A 188 0.55 -23.18 -11.04
C LYS A 188 1.33 -24.47 -11.31
N ASN A 189 0.65 -25.56 -11.63
CA ASN A 189 1.26 -26.91 -11.78
C ASN A 189 2.63 -26.92 -12.47
N ASN A 190 2.74 -26.29 -13.64
CA ASN A 190 3.96 -26.28 -14.47
C ASN A 190 4.44 -24.85 -14.81
N LEU A 191 3.94 -23.85 -14.11
CA LEU A 191 4.18 -22.44 -14.45
C LEU A 191 4.37 -21.62 -13.18
N THR A 192 5.47 -20.90 -13.10
CA THR A 192 5.73 -19.88 -12.09
C THR A 192 5.75 -18.51 -12.76
N GLU A 193 4.91 -17.59 -12.31
CA GLU A 193 4.77 -16.24 -12.85
C GLU A 193 5.06 -15.22 -11.76
N ILE A 194 5.89 -14.23 -12.09
CA ILE A 194 6.23 -13.12 -11.22
C ILE A 194 5.96 -11.82 -11.97
N PHE A 195 5.07 -11.02 -11.41
CA PHE A 195 4.63 -9.75 -12.00
C PHE A 195 5.18 -8.58 -11.18
N LEU A 196 6.01 -7.76 -11.82
CA LEU A 196 6.68 -6.62 -11.21
C LEU A 196 6.08 -5.30 -11.75
N PRO A 197 5.59 -4.38 -10.92
CA PRO A 197 5.14 -3.09 -11.42
C PRO A 197 6.34 -2.26 -11.90
N LYS A 198 6.18 -1.46 -12.97
CA LYS A 198 7.20 -0.50 -13.41
C LYS A 198 7.65 0.44 -12.26
N SER A 199 6.78 0.73 -11.30
CA SER A 199 7.10 1.56 -10.13
C SER A 199 8.13 0.94 -9.18
N ALA A 200 8.40 -0.37 -9.22
CA ALA A 200 9.37 -1.06 -8.37
C ALA A 200 10.80 -1.11 -8.98
N ARG A 201 11.00 -0.54 -10.17
CA ARG A 201 12.28 -0.63 -10.91
C ARG A 201 13.47 -0.09 -10.14
N ASP A 202 13.32 1.04 -9.46
CA ASP A 202 14.43 1.65 -8.70
C ASP A 202 14.85 0.77 -7.52
N GLU A 203 13.88 0.20 -6.80
CA GLU A 203 14.14 -0.77 -5.73
C GLU A 203 14.80 -2.05 -6.27
N ILE A 204 14.31 -2.59 -7.38
CA ILE A 204 14.85 -3.81 -8.00
C ILE A 204 16.26 -3.56 -8.53
N ARG A 205 16.52 -2.41 -9.17
CA ARG A 205 17.86 -2.03 -9.63
C ARG A 205 18.84 -2.00 -8.47
N THR A 206 18.48 -1.32 -7.39
CA THR A 206 19.30 -1.24 -6.16
C THR A 206 19.60 -2.63 -5.60
N LEU A 207 18.61 -3.51 -5.63
CA LEU A 207 18.72 -4.87 -5.13
C LEU A 207 19.66 -5.74 -5.97
N VAL A 208 19.52 -5.68 -7.30
CA VAL A 208 20.38 -6.42 -8.25
C VAL A 208 21.81 -5.90 -8.22
N GLU A 209 22.01 -4.57 -8.09
CA GLU A 209 23.33 -3.97 -7.95
C GLU A 209 24.03 -4.37 -6.65
N SER A 210 23.26 -4.60 -5.58
CA SER A 210 23.79 -5.04 -4.29
C SER A 210 24.34 -6.47 -4.33
N ASN A 211 23.65 -7.39 -5.02
CA ASN A 211 24.14 -8.76 -5.23
C ASN A 211 23.52 -9.40 -6.48
N ARG A 212 24.34 -9.52 -7.54
CA ARG A 212 23.91 -10.09 -8.83
C ARG A 212 23.74 -11.62 -8.81
N ASN A 213 24.28 -12.31 -7.81
CA ASN A 213 24.22 -13.77 -7.72
C ASN A 213 23.10 -14.26 -6.80
N MET A 214 22.56 -13.37 -5.95
CA MET A 214 21.44 -13.67 -5.07
C MET A 214 20.52 -12.44 -4.94
N VAL A 215 19.33 -12.54 -5.54
CA VAL A 215 18.35 -11.46 -5.65
C VAL A 215 17.09 -11.92 -4.91
N ALA A 216 16.67 -11.22 -3.84
CA ALA A 216 15.56 -11.67 -3.01
C ALA A 216 14.70 -10.54 -2.48
N TRP A 217 13.38 -10.69 -2.54
CA TRP A 217 12.44 -9.73 -1.97
C TRP A 217 11.22 -10.43 -1.37
N SER A 218 10.51 -9.71 -0.50
CA SER A 218 9.19 -10.10 0.00
C SER A 218 8.10 -9.20 -0.54
N LEU A 219 6.87 -9.70 -0.49
CA LEU A 219 5.67 -8.92 -0.73
C LEU A 219 5.26 -8.22 0.57
N ASN A 220 5.00 -6.92 0.47
CA ASN A 220 4.53 -6.15 1.62
C ASN A 220 3.06 -6.49 1.98
N GLU A 221 2.25 -6.71 0.95
CA GLU A 221 0.84 -7.04 1.01
C GLU A 221 0.41 -7.70 -0.31
N LEU A 222 -0.86 -8.08 -0.43
CA LEU A 222 -1.41 -8.63 -1.67
C LEU A 222 -1.46 -7.55 -2.76
N SER A 223 -1.18 -7.94 -4.01
CA SER A 223 -1.29 -7.02 -5.15
C SER A 223 -2.75 -6.82 -5.54
N PHE A 224 -3.07 -5.64 -6.06
CA PHE A 224 -4.37 -5.36 -6.71
C PHE A 224 -4.67 -6.36 -7.84
N LEU A 225 -3.64 -6.88 -8.52
CA LEU A 225 -3.80 -7.86 -9.61
C LEU A 225 -4.29 -9.22 -9.16
N ASN A 226 -4.18 -9.54 -7.87
CA ASN A 226 -4.54 -10.88 -7.38
C ASN A 226 -6.01 -11.22 -7.67
N GLN A 227 -6.90 -10.22 -7.69
CA GLN A 227 -8.29 -10.39 -8.10
C GLN A 227 -8.43 -10.81 -9.57
N GLN A 228 -7.59 -10.26 -10.45
CA GLN A 228 -7.60 -10.54 -11.90
C GLN A 228 -6.92 -11.88 -12.23
N LEU A 229 -5.98 -12.32 -11.40
CA LEU A 229 -5.13 -13.48 -11.65
C LEU A 229 -5.75 -14.81 -11.17
N GLU A 230 -7.04 -14.81 -10.80
CA GLU A 230 -7.80 -15.99 -10.35
C GLU A 230 -7.09 -16.82 -9.26
N ILE A 231 -6.40 -16.15 -8.33
CA ILE A 231 -5.64 -16.81 -7.25
C ILE A 231 -6.62 -17.41 -6.24
N ASP A 232 -6.61 -18.73 -6.12
CA ASP A 232 -7.53 -19.49 -5.27
C ASP A 232 -6.91 -19.94 -3.94
N SER A 233 -5.58 -19.76 -3.79
CA SER A 233 -4.86 -20.18 -2.59
C SER A 233 -3.58 -19.37 -2.33
N HIS A 234 -3.10 -19.40 -1.09
CA HIS A 234 -1.85 -18.76 -0.66
C HIS A 234 -1.00 -19.74 0.16
N LEU A 235 0.32 -19.71 -0.03
CA LEU A 235 1.27 -20.39 0.84
C LEU A 235 1.34 -19.67 2.19
N ILE A 236 1.32 -20.44 3.28
CA ILE A 236 1.43 -19.94 4.64
C ILE A 236 2.58 -20.62 5.37
N CYS A 237 3.29 -19.83 6.17
CA CYS A 237 4.34 -20.29 7.07
C CYS A 237 3.72 -20.48 8.46
N GLU A 238 3.65 -21.72 8.92
CA GLU A 238 3.22 -22.07 10.27
C GLU A 238 4.43 -22.39 11.14
N GLN A 239 4.49 -21.78 12.32
CA GLN A 239 5.46 -22.15 13.33
C GLN A 239 4.95 -23.34 14.15
N LYS A 240 5.74 -24.42 14.22
CA LYS A 240 5.44 -25.57 15.08
C LYS A 240 6.00 -25.36 16.48
N ASN A 241 5.18 -25.70 17.48
CA ASN A 241 5.65 -25.84 18.85
C ASN A 241 6.31 -27.21 18.99
N CYS A 242 7.64 -27.25 18.91
CA CYS A 242 8.38 -28.47 19.20
C CYS A 242 8.47 -28.64 20.73
N GLU A 243 7.58 -29.44 21.32
CA GLU A 243 7.82 -30.01 22.65
C GLU A 243 8.89 -31.10 22.50
N ASP A 244 9.96 -30.99 23.29
CA ASP A 244 11.05 -31.97 23.45
C ASP A 244 11.80 -32.44 22.19
N GLY A 245 12.89 -31.71 21.86
CA GLY A 245 14.15 -32.29 21.37
C GLY A 245 14.16 -33.04 20.04
N GLN A 246 13.03 -33.21 19.35
CA GLN A 246 12.93 -33.98 18.11
C GLN A 246 12.20 -33.19 17.01
N GLN A 247 12.90 -32.21 16.43
CA GLN A 247 12.94 -31.85 14.99
C GLN A 247 13.60 -30.48 14.82
N GLN A 248 14.54 -30.37 13.88
CA GLN A 248 15.31 -29.15 13.57
C GLN A 248 14.51 -28.10 12.77
N GLN A 249 13.27 -28.39 12.37
CA GLN A 249 12.46 -27.51 11.52
C GLN A 249 11.30 -26.89 12.32
N HIS A 250 11.45 -25.61 12.69
CA HIS A 250 10.43 -24.86 13.43
C HIS A 250 9.33 -24.26 12.53
N PHE A 251 9.53 -24.20 11.21
CA PHE A 251 8.58 -23.63 10.27
C PHE A 251 8.18 -24.66 9.22
N CYS A 252 6.89 -24.72 8.90
CA CYS A 252 6.37 -25.56 7.83
C CYS A 252 5.45 -24.79 6.89
N THR A 253 5.40 -25.24 5.64
CA THR A 253 4.49 -24.74 4.62
C THR A 253 3.12 -25.38 4.77
N THR A 254 2.07 -24.56 4.75
CA THR A 254 0.68 -24.98 4.54
C THR A 254 0.05 -24.15 3.43
N ILE A 255 -1.12 -24.57 2.95
CA ILE A 255 -1.88 -23.87 1.91
C ILE A 255 -3.19 -23.39 2.51
N PHE A 256 -3.45 -22.09 2.38
CA PHE A 256 -4.73 -21.50 2.73
C PHE A 256 -5.54 -21.26 1.46
N MET A 257 -6.73 -21.86 1.40
CA MET A 257 -7.58 -21.85 0.21
C MET A 257 -8.74 -20.88 0.40
N LYS A 258 -9.17 -20.20 -0.67
CA LYS A 258 -10.39 -19.38 -0.70
C LYS A 258 -11.61 -20.26 -0.42
N GLU A 259 -11.69 -21.39 -1.10
CA GLU A 259 -12.78 -22.36 -0.98
C GLU A 259 -12.21 -23.73 -0.56
N PRO A 260 -12.53 -24.22 0.65
CA PRO A 260 -12.11 -25.55 1.08
C PRO A 260 -12.66 -26.64 0.15
N ASN A 261 -11.83 -27.65 -0.15
CA ASN A 261 -12.16 -28.82 -0.97
C ASN A 261 -12.26 -28.60 -2.49
N MET A 262 -11.93 -27.40 -2.99
CA MET A 262 -11.72 -27.18 -4.42
C MET A 262 -10.31 -27.61 -4.85
N ALA A 263 -10.16 -28.01 -6.11
CA ALA A 263 -8.85 -28.28 -6.69
C ALA A 263 -8.07 -26.97 -6.85
N ILE A 264 -6.85 -26.93 -6.31
CA ILE A 264 -5.95 -25.78 -6.40
C ILE A 264 -5.52 -25.58 -7.86
N LYS A 265 -5.73 -24.37 -8.38
CA LYS A 265 -5.28 -23.96 -9.71
C LYS A 265 -4.09 -23.02 -9.65
N ALA A 266 -4.10 -22.06 -8.73
CA ALA A 266 -3.10 -21.00 -8.66
C ALA A 266 -2.85 -20.56 -7.22
N THR A 267 -1.63 -20.81 -6.74
CA THR A 267 -1.21 -20.47 -5.38
C THR A 267 -0.25 -19.29 -5.39
N SER A 268 -0.50 -18.29 -4.54
CA SER A 268 0.42 -17.16 -4.35
C SER A 268 1.45 -17.40 -3.24
N ALA A 269 2.64 -16.82 -3.39
CA ALA A 269 3.75 -16.90 -2.43
C ALA A 269 4.12 -15.51 -1.87
N SER A 270 4.68 -15.47 -0.67
CA SER A 270 4.97 -14.23 0.08
C SER A 270 6.36 -13.64 -0.18
N PHE A 271 7.30 -14.42 -0.71
CA PHE A 271 8.64 -13.95 -1.05
C PHE A 271 9.26 -14.81 -2.16
N VAL A 272 10.30 -14.30 -2.81
CA VAL A 272 11.10 -15.04 -3.78
C VAL A 272 12.60 -14.79 -3.55
N ILE A 273 13.40 -15.83 -3.72
CA ILE A 273 14.87 -15.80 -3.69
C ILE A 273 15.36 -16.41 -5.01
N PHE A 274 16.05 -15.63 -5.82
CA PHE A 274 16.83 -16.11 -6.95
C PHE A 274 18.26 -16.38 -6.52
N ASP A 275 18.76 -17.56 -6.82
CA ASP A 275 20.08 -18.03 -6.46
C ASP A 275 20.81 -18.61 -7.69
N GLY A 276 21.87 -17.94 -8.14
CA GLY A 276 22.65 -18.33 -9.32
C GLY A 276 23.58 -19.53 -9.14
N ALA A 277 23.39 -20.35 -8.09
CA ALA A 277 24.28 -21.44 -7.72
C ALA A 277 23.84 -22.84 -8.21
N LEU A 278 22.93 -22.95 -9.19
CA LEU A 278 22.52 -24.25 -9.71
C LEU A 278 23.66 -24.91 -10.50
N LYS A 279 24.01 -26.15 -10.11
CA LYS A 279 25.04 -26.94 -10.80
C LYS A 279 24.42 -27.72 -11.96
N CYS A 280 25.10 -27.76 -13.11
CA CYS A 280 24.66 -28.46 -14.33
C CYS A 280 24.79 -30.00 -14.25
N VAL A 281 24.21 -30.63 -13.23
CA VAL A 281 24.33 -32.09 -13.01
C VAL A 281 23.13 -32.85 -13.59
N GLY A 282 21.98 -32.20 -13.77
CA GLY A 282 20.72 -32.86 -14.17
C GLY A 282 20.08 -32.37 -15.48
N GLY A 283 20.76 -31.53 -16.28
CA GLY A 283 20.18 -30.94 -17.51
C GLY A 283 19.13 -29.84 -17.28
N GLU A 284 18.58 -29.73 -16.07
CA GLU A 284 17.69 -28.66 -15.63
C GLU A 284 18.39 -27.30 -15.66
N LYS A 285 17.73 -26.30 -16.26
CA LYS A 285 18.23 -24.92 -16.31
C LYS A 285 17.90 -24.13 -15.05
N PHE A 286 16.80 -24.48 -14.40
CA PHE A 286 16.39 -23.90 -13.12
C PHE A 286 15.66 -24.91 -12.22
N VAL A 287 15.56 -24.64 -10.92
CA VAL A 287 14.76 -25.43 -9.98
C VAL A 287 13.97 -24.48 -9.08
N VAL A 288 12.65 -24.67 -9.01
CA VAL A 288 11.75 -23.92 -8.12
C VAL A 288 11.45 -24.77 -6.89
N ASN A 289 11.74 -24.27 -5.69
CA ASN A 289 11.42 -24.92 -4.43
C ASN A 289 10.50 -24.05 -3.60
N VAL A 290 9.43 -24.62 -3.08
CA VAL A 290 8.61 -23.98 -2.04
C VAL A 290 9.30 -24.16 -0.70
N VAL A 291 9.57 -23.06 -0.01
CA VAL A 291 10.20 -23.05 1.32
C VAL A 291 9.46 -22.07 2.21
N GLU A 292 8.91 -22.55 3.33
CA GLU A 292 8.03 -21.77 4.20
C GLU A 292 6.81 -21.25 3.40
N ASP A 293 6.66 -19.95 3.22
CA ASP A 293 5.59 -19.33 2.40
C ASP A 293 6.12 -18.67 1.12
N GLY A 294 7.36 -18.95 0.72
CA GLY A 294 7.99 -18.35 -0.45
C GLY A 294 8.64 -19.35 -1.39
N LEU A 295 9.30 -18.81 -2.41
CA LEU A 295 9.98 -19.58 -3.45
C LEU A 295 11.48 -19.35 -3.41
N ILE A 296 12.25 -20.44 -3.54
CA ILE A 296 13.67 -20.39 -3.87
C ILE A 296 13.83 -20.92 -5.29
N ILE A 297 14.21 -20.03 -6.20
CA ILE A 297 14.42 -20.30 -7.60
C ILE A 297 15.93 -20.33 -7.85
N ARG A 298 16.47 -21.54 -8.00
CA ARG A 298 17.88 -21.74 -8.33
C ARG A 298 18.05 -21.71 -9.84
N LEU A 299 18.94 -20.87 -10.33
CA LEU A 299 19.21 -20.66 -11.75
C LEU A 299 20.64 -21.09 -12.07
N GLN A 300 20.85 -21.62 -13.28
CA GLN A 300 22.20 -21.70 -13.86
C GLN A 300 22.79 -20.30 -14.01
N SER A 301 24.12 -20.20 -14.02
CA SER A 301 24.83 -18.92 -14.10
C SER A 301 24.40 -18.09 -15.31
N GLU A 302 24.22 -18.73 -16.47
CA GLU A 302 23.82 -18.07 -17.71
C GLU A 302 22.40 -17.46 -17.60
N LEU A 303 21.45 -18.19 -17.01
CA LEU A 303 20.09 -17.70 -16.78
C LEU A 303 20.05 -16.60 -15.72
N MET A 304 20.88 -16.70 -14.68
CA MET A 304 20.99 -15.65 -13.67
C MET A 304 21.50 -14.34 -14.29
N GLU A 305 22.50 -14.42 -15.18
CA GLU A 305 22.99 -13.25 -15.92
C GLU A 305 21.93 -12.64 -16.83
N GLU A 306 21.13 -13.46 -17.51
CA GLU A 306 20.01 -12.99 -18.34
C GLU A 306 18.93 -12.30 -17.50
N LEU A 307 18.54 -12.91 -16.37
CA LEU A 307 17.61 -12.31 -15.42
C LEU A 307 18.13 -10.95 -14.94
N VAL A 308 19.39 -10.88 -14.50
CA VAL A 308 20.03 -9.64 -14.05
C VAL A 308 20.01 -8.57 -15.14
N LYS A 309 20.29 -8.93 -16.39
CA LYS A 309 20.20 -8.00 -17.52
C LYS A 309 18.78 -7.45 -17.69
N ILE A 310 17.76 -8.30 -17.64
CA ILE A 310 16.36 -7.87 -17.79
C ILE A 310 15.90 -6.99 -16.62
N LEU A 311 16.27 -7.35 -15.39
CA LEU A 311 15.93 -6.56 -14.21
C LEU A 311 16.60 -5.18 -14.20
N LEU A 312 17.78 -5.03 -14.83
CA LEU A 312 18.51 -3.75 -14.93
C LEU A 312 18.12 -2.91 -16.16
N ASN A 313 17.90 -3.56 -17.31
CA ASN A 313 17.80 -2.89 -18.62
C ASN A 313 16.36 -2.57 -19.05
N SER A 314 15.34 -2.87 -18.25
CA SER A 314 13.96 -2.50 -18.59
C SER A 314 13.82 -0.97 -18.61
N THR A 315 13.85 -0.36 -19.80
CA THR A 315 13.56 1.07 -20.03
C THR A 315 12.07 1.34 -19.85
N ASP A 316 11.66 2.60 -19.71
CA ASP A 316 10.24 3.01 -19.51
C ASP A 316 9.30 2.53 -20.63
N GLU A 317 9.85 2.29 -21.83
CA GLU A 317 9.09 1.88 -23.01
C GLU A 317 8.97 0.35 -23.19
N ASP A 318 9.89 -0.46 -22.63
CA ASP A 318 9.92 -1.90 -22.86
C ASP A 318 9.24 -2.70 -21.72
N ASN A 319 8.23 -3.51 -22.06
CA ASN A 319 7.67 -4.57 -21.20
C ASN A 319 8.65 -5.75 -21.14
N ALA A 320 9.79 -5.53 -20.48
CA ALA A 320 10.85 -6.52 -20.38
C ALA A 320 10.33 -7.79 -19.69
N THR A 321 10.44 -8.92 -20.39
CA THR A 321 9.97 -10.22 -19.95
C THR A 321 11.12 -11.21 -19.99
N PHE A 322 11.42 -11.82 -18.85
CA PHE A 322 12.30 -12.98 -18.74
C PHE A 322 11.46 -14.25 -18.81
N GLU A 323 11.88 -15.19 -19.65
CA GLU A 323 11.23 -16.49 -19.82
C GLU A 323 12.27 -17.60 -19.83
N ALA A 324 12.09 -18.60 -18.96
CA ALA A 324 12.90 -19.81 -18.94
C ALA A 324 12.01 -21.06 -18.98
N ILE A 325 12.46 -22.07 -19.74
CA ILE A 325 11.74 -23.34 -19.91
C ILE A 325 12.69 -24.51 -19.62
N ASN A 326 12.24 -25.42 -18.75
CA ASN A 326 12.80 -26.75 -18.54
C ASN A 326 11.97 -27.78 -19.30
N LEU A 327 12.65 -28.73 -19.95
CA LEU A 327 12.05 -29.92 -20.54
C LEU A 327 12.27 -31.08 -19.57
N ILE A 328 11.20 -31.65 -19.04
CA ILE A 328 11.24 -32.78 -18.11
C ILE A 328 10.89 -34.04 -18.91
N GLN A 329 11.89 -34.88 -19.16
CA GLN A 329 11.71 -36.21 -19.74
C GLN A 329 11.68 -37.25 -18.62
N ILE A 330 10.52 -37.89 -18.41
CA ILE A 330 10.36 -39.05 -17.54
C ILE A 330 10.12 -40.26 -18.43
N GLU A 331 10.89 -41.34 -18.25
CA GLU A 331 10.73 -42.57 -19.04
C GLU A 331 9.28 -43.08 -18.95
N GLY A 332 8.57 -43.08 -20.09
CA GLY A 332 7.19 -43.58 -20.19
C GLY A 332 6.08 -42.53 -20.03
N GLU A 333 6.39 -41.25 -19.83
CA GLU A 333 5.41 -40.15 -19.82
C GLU A 333 5.62 -39.16 -20.99
N GLU A 334 4.58 -38.39 -21.34
CA GLU A 334 4.70 -37.25 -22.27
C GLU A 334 5.66 -36.19 -21.72
N GLU A 335 6.44 -35.54 -22.59
CA GLU A 335 7.35 -34.45 -22.20
C GLU A 335 6.59 -33.34 -21.46
N LYS A 336 6.91 -33.15 -20.18
CA LYS A 336 6.35 -32.07 -19.36
C LYS A 336 7.26 -30.86 -19.41
N GLN A 337 6.70 -29.69 -19.71
CA GLN A 337 7.44 -28.42 -19.70
C GLN A 337 7.17 -27.69 -18.39
N GLN A 338 8.22 -27.26 -17.69
CA GLN A 338 8.12 -26.32 -16.58
C GLN A 338 8.58 -24.94 -17.05
N LYS A 339 7.77 -23.91 -16.83
CA LYS A 339 7.99 -22.55 -17.31
C LYS A 339 8.12 -21.57 -16.14
N LEU A 340 9.08 -20.65 -16.25
CA LEU A 340 9.29 -19.52 -15.34
C LEU A 340 9.16 -18.22 -16.15
N ILE A 341 8.27 -17.33 -15.74
CA ILE A 341 8.04 -16.02 -16.35
C ILE A 341 8.24 -14.94 -15.29
N ILE A 342 9.03 -13.93 -15.61
CA ILE A 342 9.16 -12.72 -14.80
C ILE A 342 8.96 -11.55 -15.74
N GLN A 343 7.94 -10.73 -15.51
CA GLN A 343 7.62 -9.62 -16.40
C GLN A 343 7.37 -8.33 -15.64
N TYR A 344 7.92 -7.25 -16.19
CA TYR A 344 7.46 -5.92 -15.82
C TYR A 344 6.11 -5.66 -16.46
N ILE A 345 5.17 -5.21 -15.65
CA ILE A 345 3.84 -4.82 -16.09
C ILE A 345 3.68 -3.31 -15.93
N GLU A 346 3.04 -2.69 -16.92
CA GLU A 346 2.50 -1.35 -16.75
C GLU A 346 1.49 -1.37 -15.61
N GLY A 347 1.50 -0.34 -14.78
CA GLY A 347 0.67 -0.26 -13.59
C GLY A 347 -0.81 -0.12 -13.94
N ILE A 348 -1.45 -1.14 -14.50
CA ILE A 348 -2.92 -1.35 -14.61
C ILE A 348 -3.70 -0.27 -15.39
N GLU A 349 -3.06 0.83 -15.82
CA GLU A 349 -3.71 1.92 -16.57
C GLU A 349 -4.25 1.46 -17.94
N GLN A 350 -3.72 0.38 -18.54
CA GLN A 350 -4.16 -0.09 -19.86
C GLN A 350 -5.09 -1.32 -19.86
N GLN A 351 -5.18 -2.08 -18.76
CA GLN A 351 -6.13 -3.21 -18.68
C GLN A 351 -7.47 -2.85 -18.01
N GLN A 352 -7.57 -1.67 -17.38
CA GLN A 352 -8.85 -1.15 -16.87
C GLN A 352 -9.83 -0.72 -17.96
N GLN A 353 -9.38 -0.47 -19.20
CA GLN A 353 -10.31 -0.22 -20.33
C GLN A 353 -11.13 -1.47 -20.72
N GLN A 354 -10.82 -2.66 -20.19
CA GLN A 354 -11.64 -3.87 -20.36
C GLN A 354 -12.46 -4.26 -19.11
N ILE A 355 -12.35 -3.52 -18.01
CA ILE A 355 -13.30 -3.68 -16.90
C ILE A 355 -14.45 -2.72 -17.18
N ASN A 356 -15.50 -3.29 -17.75
CA ASN A 356 -16.84 -2.71 -17.80
C ASN A 356 -17.16 -1.94 -16.51
N ASN A 357 -17.95 -0.87 -16.64
CA ASN A 357 -18.53 0.01 -15.63
C ASN A 357 -19.35 -0.68 -14.50
N ASN A 358 -19.05 -1.94 -14.12
CA ASN A 358 -19.83 -2.80 -13.24
C ASN A 358 -18.96 -3.53 -12.19
N SER A 359 -17.95 -2.87 -11.61
CA SER A 359 -17.42 -3.30 -10.31
C SER A 359 -17.49 -2.15 -9.32
N ASP A 360 -18.67 -1.96 -8.74
CA ASP A 360 -18.99 -0.94 -7.73
C ASP A 360 -18.18 -1.04 -6.43
N PHE A 361 -17.19 -1.94 -6.34
CA PHE A 361 -16.53 -2.30 -5.09
C PHE A 361 -15.02 -2.50 -5.28
N ASN A 362 -14.27 -1.40 -5.33
CA ASN A 362 -12.82 -1.38 -5.16
C ASN A 362 -12.52 -0.78 -3.77
N PHE A 363 -12.85 -1.53 -2.71
CA PHE A 363 -12.74 -1.03 -1.33
C PHE A 363 -11.29 -0.69 -0.97
N GLY A 364 -11.07 0.53 -0.45
CA GLY A 364 -9.75 0.98 -0.03
C GLY A 364 -8.74 1.12 -1.17
N ALA A 365 -9.19 1.05 -2.43
CA ALA A 365 -8.31 1.15 -3.58
C ALA A 365 -7.72 2.55 -3.71
N LEU A 366 -6.46 2.58 -4.16
CA LEU A 366 -5.69 3.79 -4.35
C LEU A 366 -5.82 4.23 -5.82
N ILE A 367 -6.96 4.84 -6.14
CA ILE A 367 -7.33 5.25 -7.50
C ILE A 367 -7.55 6.76 -7.60
N SER A 368 -7.35 7.30 -8.81
CA SER A 368 -7.66 8.69 -9.12
C SER A 368 -9.18 8.89 -9.03
N PRO A 369 -9.65 9.94 -8.36
CA PRO A 369 -11.06 10.26 -8.31
C PRO A 369 -11.56 10.95 -9.60
N ILE A 370 -10.67 11.22 -10.57
CA ILE A 370 -11.03 11.83 -11.86
C ILE A 370 -11.49 10.76 -12.85
N ASP A 371 -10.72 9.68 -12.98
CA ASP A 371 -10.91 8.67 -14.03
C ASP A 371 -10.66 7.22 -13.56
N GLY A 372 -10.39 7.01 -12.26
CA GLY A 372 -10.18 5.68 -11.70
C GLY A 372 -8.78 5.09 -11.90
N LEU A 373 -7.83 5.83 -12.48
CA LEU A 373 -6.47 5.32 -12.70
C LEU A 373 -5.80 4.93 -11.39
N HIS A 374 -5.09 3.80 -11.38
CA HIS A 374 -4.37 3.35 -10.20
C HIS A 374 -3.19 4.27 -9.88
N LEU A 375 -3.19 4.85 -8.69
CA LEU A 375 -2.14 5.78 -8.23
C LEU A 375 -1.00 5.05 -7.49
N GLY A 376 -1.12 3.74 -7.26
CA GLY A 376 -0.05 2.98 -6.60
C GLY A 376 1.24 2.98 -7.41
N GLY A 377 2.35 3.21 -6.72
CA GLY A 377 3.67 3.40 -7.34
C GLY A 377 4.01 4.83 -7.74
N GLN A 378 3.02 5.72 -7.89
CA GLN A 378 3.25 7.13 -8.17
C GLN A 378 3.80 7.86 -6.93
N PHE A 379 4.54 8.95 -7.14
CA PHE A 379 5.11 9.74 -6.05
C PHE A 379 4.21 10.91 -5.65
N GLN A 380 3.90 10.98 -4.36
CA GLN A 380 3.24 12.11 -3.72
C GLN A 380 4.27 13.04 -3.07
N TYR A 381 4.01 14.34 -3.21
CA TYR A 381 4.77 15.45 -2.65
C TYR A 381 3.94 16.22 -1.62
N GLY A 382 4.61 16.91 -0.69
CA GLY A 382 3.95 17.81 0.27
C GLY A 382 3.48 17.16 1.58
N LEU A 383 3.85 15.90 1.86
CA LEU A 383 3.51 15.19 3.10
C LEU A 383 4.38 15.63 4.28
N GLN A 384 4.36 16.92 4.60
CA GLN A 384 4.99 17.50 5.78
C GLN A 384 3.99 18.37 6.52
N LEU A 385 3.99 18.31 7.85
CA LEU A 385 3.06 19.10 8.66
C LEU A 385 3.13 20.61 8.34
N GLN A 386 4.34 21.17 8.23
CA GLN A 386 4.54 22.58 7.89
C GLN A 386 3.93 22.94 6.52
N ARG A 387 4.07 22.06 5.53
CA ARG A 387 3.48 22.27 4.19
C ARG A 387 1.96 22.17 4.23
N GLN A 388 1.41 21.18 4.93
CA GLN A 388 -0.04 21.02 5.09
C GLN A 388 -0.71 22.25 5.74
N PHE A 389 0.00 22.99 6.60
CA PHE A 389 -0.47 24.28 7.12
C PHE A 389 -0.33 25.42 6.11
N ASN A 390 0.81 25.53 5.42
CA ASN A 390 1.06 26.59 4.44
C ASN A 390 0.17 26.48 3.19
N SER A 391 -0.23 25.27 2.83
CA SER A 391 -1.05 24.97 1.67
C SER A 391 -2.56 25.17 1.91
N ILE A 392 -2.95 25.78 3.03
CA ILE A 392 -4.35 26.17 3.32
C ILE A 392 -4.64 27.53 2.66
N ASN A 393 -5.67 27.55 1.82
CA ASN A 393 -6.17 28.74 1.14
C ASN A 393 -7.53 29.11 1.72
N PHE A 394 -7.61 30.25 2.39
CA PHE A 394 -8.84 30.78 2.95
C PHE A 394 -9.69 31.44 1.86
N PHE A 395 -11.01 31.26 1.97
CA PHE A 395 -11.98 31.98 1.14
C PHE A 395 -12.14 33.42 1.65
N GLN A 396 -12.41 34.37 0.77
CA GLN A 396 -12.45 35.81 1.10
C GLN A 396 -13.68 36.18 1.95
N TYR A 397 -14.83 35.58 1.68
CA TYR A 397 -16.13 35.88 2.26
C TYR A 397 -16.62 34.78 3.21
N SER A 398 -16.05 33.57 3.14
CA SER A 398 -16.35 32.46 4.07
C SER A 398 -15.22 32.27 5.07
N THR A 399 -15.39 32.81 6.28
CA THR A 399 -14.38 32.78 7.35
C THR A 399 -14.27 31.44 8.08
N GLU A 400 -15.14 30.48 7.80
CA GLU A 400 -15.23 29.22 8.54
C GLU A 400 -14.76 28.00 7.73
N TRP A 401 -14.41 28.24 6.47
CA TRP A 401 -14.00 27.23 5.53
C TRP A 401 -12.73 27.64 4.81
N ALA A 402 -11.97 26.65 4.39
CA ALA A 402 -10.78 26.84 3.57
C ALA A 402 -10.63 25.64 2.62
N ILE A 403 -9.85 25.81 1.56
CA ILE A 403 -9.43 24.69 0.71
C ILE A 403 -7.93 24.46 0.90
N ARG A 404 -7.53 23.21 1.11
CA ARG A 404 -6.12 22.85 1.31
C ARG A 404 -5.60 22.10 0.10
N LEU A 405 -4.42 22.42 -0.39
CA LEU A 405 -3.68 21.49 -1.27
C LEU A 405 -3.06 20.38 -0.42
N ALA A 406 -3.75 19.24 -0.35
CA ALA A 406 -3.37 18.14 0.54
C ALA A 406 -2.42 17.15 -0.14
N THR A 407 -2.63 16.90 -1.44
CA THR A 407 -1.89 15.89 -2.21
C THR A 407 -1.42 16.51 -3.53
N VAL A 408 -0.16 16.28 -3.88
CA VAL A 408 0.40 16.57 -5.20
C VAL A 408 1.06 15.29 -5.72
N ILE A 409 0.49 14.68 -6.75
CA ILE A 409 0.93 13.39 -7.28
C ILE A 409 1.59 13.60 -8.64
N ASN A 410 2.84 13.16 -8.78
CA ASN A 410 3.46 13.04 -10.10
C ASN A 410 2.82 11.87 -10.84
N MET A 411 2.18 12.13 -11.98
CA MET A 411 1.57 11.08 -12.81
C MET A 411 2.57 10.44 -13.77
N LEU A 412 3.77 11.03 -13.91
CA LEU A 412 4.87 10.43 -14.67
C LEU A 412 5.65 9.43 -13.81
N PRO A 413 6.22 8.36 -14.42
CA PRO A 413 7.05 7.41 -13.71
C PRO A 413 8.20 8.07 -12.94
N GLY A 414 8.46 7.56 -11.74
CA GLY A 414 9.59 8.01 -10.93
C GLY A 414 9.38 9.37 -10.24
N LYS A 415 10.47 9.88 -9.65
CA LYS A 415 10.48 11.17 -8.95
C LYS A 415 10.81 12.29 -9.94
N TRP A 416 10.26 13.48 -9.68
CA TRP A 416 10.76 14.70 -10.28
C TRP A 416 12.26 14.89 -10.01
N PRO A 417 13.02 15.46 -10.96
CA PRO A 417 14.41 15.83 -10.75
C PRO A 417 14.56 16.74 -9.52
N SER A 418 15.49 16.42 -8.62
CA SER A 418 15.63 17.12 -7.32
C SER A 418 15.77 18.65 -7.45
N ALA A 419 16.37 19.13 -8.54
CA ALA A 419 16.52 20.57 -8.81
C ALA A 419 15.20 21.28 -9.15
N LEU A 420 14.19 20.54 -9.65
CA LEU A 420 12.89 21.08 -10.09
C LEU A 420 11.80 20.89 -9.03
N GLN A 421 11.98 19.95 -8.09
CA GLN A 421 10.97 19.61 -7.08
C GLN A 421 10.37 20.83 -6.35
N PRO A 422 11.16 21.82 -5.85
CA PRO A 422 10.57 22.99 -5.19
C PRO A 422 9.72 23.84 -6.13
N ARG A 423 10.21 24.09 -7.35
CA ARG A 423 9.52 24.92 -8.34
C ARG A 423 8.20 24.30 -8.82
N PHE A 424 8.20 22.99 -9.07
CA PHE A 424 6.98 22.27 -9.44
C PHE A 424 5.95 22.29 -8.31
N PHE A 425 6.39 22.13 -7.06
CA PHE A 425 5.49 22.22 -5.92
C PHE A 425 4.93 23.64 -5.74
N ASP A 426 5.75 24.68 -5.86
CA ASP A 426 5.33 26.08 -5.75
C ASP A 426 4.31 26.45 -6.86
N ALA A 427 4.45 25.89 -8.06
CA ALA A 427 3.46 26.04 -9.13
C ALA A 427 2.12 25.38 -8.76
N CYS A 428 2.14 24.21 -8.11
CA CYS A 428 0.94 23.54 -7.62
C CYS A 428 0.25 24.37 -6.51
N GLU A 429 1.02 25.00 -5.61
CA GLU A 429 0.45 25.90 -4.59
C GLU A 429 -0.20 27.14 -5.20
N GLN A 430 0.37 27.69 -6.27
CA GLN A 430 -0.23 28.80 -7.00
C GLN A 430 -1.52 28.39 -7.71
N LEU A 431 -1.57 27.20 -8.31
CA LEU A 431 -2.80 26.64 -8.89
C LEU A 431 -3.89 26.48 -7.83
N ALA A 432 -3.55 25.96 -6.65
CA ALA A 432 -4.52 25.80 -5.56
C ALA A 432 -5.11 27.15 -5.10
N LYS A 433 -4.32 28.23 -5.12
CA LYS A 433 -4.81 29.61 -4.86
C LYS A 433 -5.79 30.08 -5.92
N LEU A 434 -5.49 29.86 -7.20
CA LEU A 434 -6.39 30.20 -8.30
C LEU A 434 -7.71 29.43 -8.20
N VAL A 435 -7.64 28.13 -7.88
CA VAL A 435 -8.82 27.28 -7.64
C VAL A 435 -9.65 27.82 -6.46
N ALA A 436 -9.01 28.23 -5.36
CA ALA A 436 -9.73 28.77 -4.20
C ALA A 436 -10.58 30.01 -4.57
N ILE A 437 -10.03 30.92 -5.38
CA ILE A 437 -10.71 32.15 -5.83
C ILE A 437 -11.92 31.81 -6.71
N THR A 438 -11.77 30.89 -7.66
CA THR A 438 -12.84 30.55 -8.61
C THR A 438 -13.93 29.68 -8.00
N LEU A 439 -13.61 28.90 -6.96
CA LEU A 439 -14.53 28.00 -6.29
C LEU A 439 -15.48 28.72 -5.32
N GLU A 440 -15.06 29.86 -4.78
CA GLU A 440 -15.77 30.59 -3.72
C GLU A 440 -17.27 30.87 -4.00
N PRO A 441 -17.69 31.27 -5.22
CA PRO A 441 -19.11 31.47 -5.52
C PRO A 441 -19.98 30.21 -5.39
N PHE A 442 -19.38 29.02 -5.51
CA PHE A 442 -20.07 27.72 -5.47
C PHE A 442 -20.02 27.06 -4.09
N LEU A 443 -19.22 27.60 -3.18
CA LEU A 443 -18.94 27.03 -1.86
C LEU A 443 -20.20 26.68 -1.05
N PRO A 444 -21.26 27.52 -0.98
CA PRO A 444 -22.47 27.16 -0.22
C PRO A 444 -23.16 25.90 -0.77
N GLY A 445 -23.19 25.72 -2.10
CA GLY A 445 -23.77 24.55 -2.73
C GLY A 445 -22.93 23.29 -2.51
N LEU A 446 -21.60 23.43 -2.61
CA LEU A 446 -20.66 22.33 -2.37
C LEU A 446 -20.76 21.80 -0.93
N ILE A 447 -20.86 22.72 0.05
CA ILE A 447 -21.03 22.35 1.47
C ILE A 447 -22.39 21.69 1.70
N ALA A 448 -23.48 22.27 1.16
CA ALA A 448 -24.83 21.75 1.36
C ALA A 448 -25.02 20.32 0.82
N LEU A 449 -24.23 19.92 -0.19
CA LEU A 449 -24.33 18.64 -0.86
C LEU A 449 -23.16 17.67 -0.53
N ASP A 450 -22.34 17.99 0.47
CA ASP A 450 -21.19 17.17 0.90
C ASP A 450 -20.14 16.94 -0.21
N GLN A 451 -20.06 17.82 -1.21
CA GLN A 451 -19.01 17.81 -2.24
C GLN A 451 -17.78 18.58 -1.72
N LEU A 452 -17.11 18.01 -0.72
CA LEU A 452 -16.01 18.66 0.00
C LEU A 452 -14.61 18.31 -0.54
N PHE A 453 -14.53 17.84 -1.79
CA PHE A 453 -13.28 17.38 -2.36
C PHE A 453 -13.18 17.75 -3.84
N ILE A 454 -12.16 18.54 -4.16
CA ILE A 454 -11.82 18.95 -5.53
C ILE A 454 -10.55 18.20 -5.95
N ALA A 455 -10.56 17.60 -7.13
CA ALA A 455 -9.35 17.07 -7.75
C ALA A 455 -9.16 17.67 -9.14
N MET A 456 -7.91 17.91 -9.49
CA MET A 456 -7.50 18.49 -10.76
C MET A 456 -6.25 17.80 -11.25
N ARG A 457 -6.23 17.37 -12.50
CA ARG A 457 -5.03 16.88 -13.17
C ARG A 457 -4.62 17.89 -14.22
N ILE A 458 -3.36 18.28 -14.21
CA ILE A 458 -2.77 19.17 -15.21
C ILE A 458 -1.79 18.39 -16.07
N HIS A 459 -1.72 18.76 -17.34
CA HIS A 459 -0.75 18.27 -18.29
C HIS A 459 -0.14 19.47 -19.03
N VAL A 460 1.16 19.65 -18.85
CA VAL A 460 1.92 20.71 -19.50
C VAL A 460 3.15 20.08 -20.16
N ASP A 461 3.18 20.08 -21.47
CA ASP A 461 4.38 19.75 -22.27
C ASP A 461 4.59 20.81 -23.37
N GLU A 462 5.50 20.56 -24.31
CA GLU A 462 5.80 21.49 -25.41
C GLU A 462 4.65 21.64 -26.43
N GLU A 463 3.75 20.65 -26.53
CA GLU A 463 2.71 20.55 -27.56
C GLU A 463 1.28 20.71 -27.00
N ASN A 464 1.08 20.33 -25.74
CA ASN A 464 -0.20 20.15 -25.09
C ASN A 464 -0.21 20.84 -23.72
N VAL A 465 -1.16 21.75 -23.57
CA VAL A 465 -1.51 22.38 -22.30
C VAL A 465 -2.97 22.08 -22.03
N SER A 466 -3.24 21.27 -21.03
CA SER A 466 -4.60 20.89 -20.67
C SER A 466 -4.74 20.65 -19.17
N TYR A 467 -5.98 20.66 -18.71
CA TYR A 467 -6.33 20.21 -17.38
C TYR A 467 -7.66 19.46 -17.40
N GLU A 468 -7.84 18.61 -16.41
CA GLU A 468 -9.05 17.84 -16.15
C GLU A 468 -9.42 18.03 -14.68
N THR A 469 -10.70 17.96 -14.36
CA THR A 469 -11.16 18.03 -12.97
C THR A 469 -12.12 16.91 -12.67
N LYS A 470 -12.19 16.52 -11.39
CA LYS A 470 -13.22 15.58 -10.94
C LYS A 470 -14.59 16.21 -11.16
N HIS A 471 -15.45 15.49 -11.87
CA HIS A 471 -16.83 15.89 -12.12
C HIS A 471 -17.63 16.00 -10.80
N TRP A 472 -18.55 16.97 -10.71
CA TRP A 472 -19.45 17.09 -9.56
C TRP A 472 -20.75 16.34 -9.85
N ASP A 473 -20.85 15.11 -9.32
CA ASP A 473 -21.98 14.21 -9.58
C ASP A 473 -23.35 14.82 -9.23
N VAL A 474 -23.39 15.64 -8.19
CA VAL A 474 -24.63 16.25 -7.67
C VAL A 474 -24.94 17.60 -8.31
N MET A 475 -23.96 18.28 -8.91
CA MET A 475 -24.07 19.65 -9.43
C MET A 475 -23.36 19.83 -10.79
N PRO A 476 -23.79 19.11 -11.84
CA PRO A 476 -23.13 19.14 -13.15
C PRO A 476 -23.16 20.52 -13.81
N ASP A 477 -24.28 21.24 -13.71
CA ASP A 477 -24.43 22.56 -14.34
C ASP A 477 -23.53 23.60 -13.67
N GLN A 478 -23.47 23.61 -12.33
CA GLN A 478 -22.57 24.50 -11.60
C GLN A 478 -21.11 24.13 -11.84
N HIS A 479 -20.79 22.84 -11.98
CA HIS A 479 -19.47 22.38 -12.35
C HIS A 479 -19.03 22.94 -13.70
N PHE A 480 -19.91 22.88 -14.71
CA PHE A 480 -19.64 23.47 -16.02
C PHE A 480 -19.36 24.97 -15.95
N VAL A 481 -20.18 25.72 -15.20
CA VAL A 481 -19.97 27.18 -15.03
C VAL A 481 -18.66 27.46 -14.29
N TRP A 482 -18.32 26.65 -13.28
CA TRP A 482 -17.05 26.75 -12.58
C TRP A 482 -15.88 26.49 -13.52
N THR A 483 -15.90 25.44 -14.35
CA THR A 483 -14.82 25.13 -15.31
C THR A 483 -14.61 26.26 -16.32
N VAL A 484 -15.68 26.90 -16.80
CA VAL A 484 -15.55 28.07 -17.69
C VAL A 484 -14.88 29.25 -16.97
N THR A 485 -15.24 29.49 -15.71
CA THR A 485 -14.60 30.54 -14.89
C THR A 485 -13.14 30.20 -14.58
N LEU A 486 -12.85 28.92 -14.44
CA LEU A 486 -11.53 28.38 -14.15
C LEU A 486 -10.59 28.52 -15.35
N ASP A 487 -11.09 28.33 -16.57
CA ASP A 487 -10.33 28.49 -17.81
C ASP A 487 -9.68 29.87 -17.91
N GLU A 488 -10.43 30.92 -17.57
CA GLU A 488 -9.95 32.31 -17.62
C GLU A 488 -8.73 32.57 -16.72
N GLN A 489 -8.58 31.80 -15.64
CA GLN A 489 -7.50 31.95 -14.66
C GLN A 489 -6.37 30.94 -14.86
N ILE A 490 -6.71 29.67 -15.12
CA ILE A 490 -5.75 28.56 -15.15
C ILE A 490 -5.00 28.49 -16.48
N ILE A 491 -5.70 28.64 -17.62
CA ILE A 491 -5.05 28.46 -18.93
C ILE A 491 -3.87 29.42 -19.14
N PRO A 492 -3.98 30.74 -18.84
CA PRO A 492 -2.84 31.66 -18.94
C PRO A 492 -1.68 31.26 -18.03
N PHE A 493 -2.00 30.79 -16.82
CA PHE A 493 -0.99 30.32 -15.87
C PHE A 493 -0.27 29.07 -16.40
N LEU A 494 -0.99 28.07 -16.92
CA LEU A 494 -0.38 26.86 -17.48
C LEU A 494 0.53 27.17 -18.67
N TYR A 495 0.13 28.06 -19.59
CA TYR A 495 1.01 28.52 -20.68
C TYR A 495 2.27 29.21 -20.16
N SER A 496 2.20 29.91 -19.03
CA SER A 496 3.40 30.50 -18.41
C SER A 496 4.37 29.45 -17.86
N LEU A 497 3.89 28.25 -17.53
CA LEU A 497 4.73 27.12 -17.09
C LEU A 497 5.55 26.54 -18.25
N CYS A 498 5.00 26.52 -19.47
CA CYS A 498 5.71 26.04 -20.67
C CYS A 498 7.07 26.73 -20.87
N ALA A 499 7.20 27.98 -20.43
CA ALA A 499 8.44 28.75 -20.60
C ALA A 499 9.64 28.19 -19.82
N TRP A 500 9.42 27.34 -18.82
CA TRP A 500 10.48 26.83 -17.94
C TRP A 500 10.37 25.38 -17.53
N VAL A 501 9.28 24.67 -17.85
CA VAL A 501 9.19 23.21 -17.71
C VAL A 501 10.08 22.58 -18.78
N PRO A 502 11.18 21.89 -18.40
CA PRO A 502 12.18 21.42 -19.38
C PRO A 502 11.78 20.14 -20.12
N SER A 503 10.61 19.58 -19.83
CA SER A 503 10.10 18.35 -20.43
C SER A 503 8.57 18.33 -20.34
N SER A 504 7.99 17.43 -19.53
CA SER A 504 6.56 17.34 -19.27
C SER A 504 6.29 17.42 -17.77
N LEU A 505 5.22 18.11 -17.40
CA LEU A 505 4.67 18.17 -16.07
C LEU A 505 3.24 17.61 -16.13
N ARG A 506 3.07 16.37 -15.67
CA ARG A 506 1.75 15.75 -15.49
C ARG A 506 1.51 15.49 -14.01
N VAL A 507 0.57 16.22 -13.42
CA VAL A 507 0.39 16.25 -11.95
C VAL A 507 -1.08 16.20 -11.60
N GLU A 508 -1.42 15.43 -10.58
CA GLU A 508 -2.75 15.41 -10.00
C GLU A 508 -2.74 16.06 -8.61
N LEU A 509 -3.64 17.02 -8.41
CA LEU A 509 -3.82 17.80 -7.19
C LEU A 509 -5.08 17.34 -6.49
N HIS A 510 -4.99 17.01 -5.20
CA HIS A 510 -6.18 16.76 -4.37
C HIS A 510 -6.33 17.88 -3.35
N MET A 511 -7.52 18.49 -3.39
CA MET A 511 -7.83 19.71 -2.67
C MET A 511 -9.12 19.56 -1.85
N PRO A 512 -9.04 19.01 -0.63
CA PRO A 512 -10.17 18.95 0.29
C PRO A 512 -10.60 20.35 0.77
N ILE A 513 -11.91 20.54 0.88
CA ILE A 513 -12.54 21.68 1.52
C ILE A 513 -12.72 21.35 3.00
N LEU A 514 -12.25 22.23 3.88
CA LEU A 514 -12.12 21.99 5.31
C LEU A 514 -12.91 23.04 6.09
N SER A 515 -13.57 22.62 7.17
CA SER A 515 -13.99 23.56 8.19
C SER A 515 -12.79 23.93 9.06
N ILE A 516 -12.59 25.22 9.30
CA ILE A 516 -11.54 25.74 10.20
C ILE A 516 -12.08 26.05 11.60
N ARG A 517 -13.37 25.74 11.85
CA ARG A 517 -13.92 25.83 13.20
C ARG A 517 -13.21 24.82 14.10
N SER A 518 -12.73 25.29 15.25
CA SER A 518 -12.18 24.42 16.26
C SER A 518 -13.25 23.42 16.71
N LEU A 519 -12.87 22.14 16.79
CA LEU A 519 -13.68 21.15 17.49
C LEU A 519 -13.76 21.54 18.98
N PRO A 520 -14.86 21.20 19.69
CA PRO A 520 -14.92 21.33 21.13
C PRO A 520 -13.72 20.62 21.77
N SER A 521 -13.07 21.23 22.77
CA SER A 521 -11.89 20.63 23.39
C SER A 521 -12.26 19.35 24.12
N THR A 522 -11.71 18.21 23.70
CA THR A 522 -11.87 16.91 24.35
C THR A 522 -11.33 16.89 25.78
N THR A 523 -10.40 17.77 26.11
CA THR A 523 -9.71 17.82 27.42
C THR A 523 -10.48 18.52 28.54
N ILE A 524 -11.45 19.39 28.24
CA ILE A 524 -12.16 20.18 29.28
C ILE A 524 -13.60 19.69 29.49
N ASP A 525 -14.30 19.25 28.45
CA ASP A 525 -15.73 18.89 28.56
C ASP A 525 -15.99 17.47 29.08
N LEU A 526 -15.04 16.53 28.91
CA LEU A 526 -15.24 15.13 29.34
C LEU A 526 -15.10 14.93 30.86
N VAL A 527 -14.31 15.75 31.54
CA VAL A 527 -14.22 15.75 33.02
C VAL A 527 -15.51 16.27 33.66
N GLU A 528 -16.26 17.14 32.97
CA GLU A 528 -17.58 17.59 33.43
C GLU A 528 -18.70 16.58 33.09
N LEU A 529 -18.59 15.84 31.98
CA LEU A 529 -19.51 14.74 31.65
C LEU A 529 -19.45 13.60 32.67
N ASN A 530 -18.26 13.25 33.17
CA ASN A 530 -18.09 12.28 34.26
C ASN A 530 -18.58 12.79 35.63
N LYS A 531 -18.97 14.06 35.75
CA LYS A 531 -19.60 14.61 36.97
C LYS A 531 -21.12 14.67 36.88
N ARG A 532 -21.73 14.28 35.75
CA ARG A 532 -23.17 14.35 35.51
C ARG A 532 -23.87 13.00 35.29
N TYR A 533 -23.18 11.87 35.50
CA TYR A 533 -23.79 10.54 35.55
C TYR A 533 -23.48 9.82 36.85
#